data_AF-Q8R4R2-F1
#
_entry.id   AF-Q8R4R2-F1
#
_cell.length_a   1.000
_cell.length_b   1.000
_cell.length_c   1.000
_cell.angle_alpha   90.00
_cell.angle_beta   90.00
_cell.angle_gamma   90.00
#
_symmetry.space_group_name_H-M   'P 1'
#
loop_
_entity.id
_entity.type
_entity.pdbx_description
1 polymer ?
#
loop_
_entity_poly.entity_id
_entity_poly.type
_entity_poly.pdbx_seq_one_letter_code
_entity_poly.pdbx_strand_id
1 'polypeptide(L)' 'GLCPALQRKVDLFLNGTTEEYVEYLKQFNENRDVLDNAENIKKCSDRTLTEEDKAQATSLINKITASRTC' A
#
# COMPACT_ATOMS: atom_id res chain seq x y z
N GLY A 1 0.71 14.74 9.40
CA GLY A 1 1.64 13.72 8.86
C GLY A 1 1.10 12.33 9.12
N LEU A 2 1.32 11.37 8.21
CA LEU A 2 0.69 10.05 8.27
C LEU A 2 1.17 9.22 9.46
N CYS A 3 0.27 8.40 10.04
CA CYS A 3 0.66 7.38 11.02
C CYS A 3 1.74 6.46 10.41
N PRO A 4 2.85 6.16 11.12
CA PRO A 4 3.93 5.33 10.58
C PRO A 4 3.46 3.95 10.06
N ALA A 5 2.49 3.33 10.73
CA ALA A 5 1.91 2.06 10.27
C ALA A 5 1.16 2.22 8.93
N LEU A 6 0.44 3.32 8.76
CA LEU A 6 -0.24 3.61 7.50
C LEU A 6 0.76 3.93 6.39
N GLN A 7 1.84 4.64 6.71
CA GLN A 7 2.92 4.91 5.76
C GLN A 7 3.57 3.62 5.28
N ARG A 8 3.86 2.69 6.21
CA ARG A 8 4.42 1.37 5.86
C ARG A 8 3.45 0.52 5.04
N LYS A 9 2.15 0.56 5.35
CA LYS A 9 1.12 -0.11 4.54
C LYS A 9 1.14 0.37 3.10
N VAL A 10 1.19 1.68 2.88
CA VAL A 10 1.19 2.29 1.54
C VAL A 10 2.47 1.96 0.78
N ASP A 11 3.62 1.99 1.46
CA ASP A 11 4.91 1.60 0.88
C ASP A 11 4.91 0.12 0.42
N LEU A 12 4.45 -0.80 1.27
CA LEU A 12 4.32 -2.22 0.89
C LEU A 12 3.31 -2.42 -0.25
N PHE A 13 2.22 -1.65 -0.26
CA PHE A 13 1.23 -1.75 -1.32
C PHE A 13 1.80 -1.36 -2.69
N LEU A 14 2.63 -0.33 -2.78
CA LEU A 14 3.21 0.11 -4.06
C LEU A 14 4.47 -0.66 -4.44
N ASN A 15 5.36 -0.90 -3.48
CA ASN A 15 6.74 -1.31 -3.73
C ASN A 15 7.07 -2.71 -3.19
N GLY A 16 6.29 -3.23 -2.25
CA GLY A 16 6.48 -4.58 -1.70
C GLY A 16 5.91 -5.66 -2.60
N THR A 17 6.25 -6.91 -2.30
CA THR A 17 5.60 -8.09 -2.88
C THR A 17 4.16 -8.25 -2.37
N THR A 18 3.36 -9.07 -3.06
CA THR A 18 2.00 -9.38 -2.59
C THR A 18 2.03 -10.08 -1.23
N GLU A 19 2.95 -11.01 -1.04
CA GLU A 19 3.13 -11.77 0.19
C GLU A 19 3.52 -10.86 1.37
N GLU A 20 4.49 -9.95 1.18
CA GLU A 20 4.88 -8.99 2.22
C GLU A 20 3.74 -8.07 2.62
N TYR A 21 2.95 -7.60 1.63
CA TYR A 21 1.79 -6.74 1.90
C TYR A 21 0.72 -7.48 2.72
N VAL A 22 0.35 -8.70 2.32
CA VAL A 22 -0.68 -9.49 3.02
C VAL A 22 -0.20 -9.91 4.41
N GLU A 23 1.06 -10.34 4.55
CA GLU A 23 1.63 -10.71 5.85
C GLU A 23 1.63 -9.52 6.81
N TYR A 24 1.96 -8.33 6.31
CA TYR A 24 1.88 -7.10 7.11
C TYR A 24 0.44 -6.78 7.54
N LEU A 25 -0.59 -7.08 6.74
CA LEU A 25 -1.98 -6.80 7.11
C LEU A 25 -2.52 -7.74 8.19
N LYS A 26 -2.03 -8.98 8.28
CA LYS A 26 -2.49 -9.98 9.26
C LYS A 26 -2.38 -9.49 10.70
N GLN A 27 -1.37 -8.69 11.03
CA GLN A 27 -1.20 -8.15 12.38
C GLN A 27 -2.32 -7.17 12.80
N PHE A 28 -3.12 -6.68 11.85
CA PHE A 28 -4.22 -5.74 12.10
C PHE A 28 -5.60 -6.38 11.90
N ASN A 29 -5.71 -7.41 11.05
CA ASN A 29 -6.97 -8.06 10.74
C ASN A 29 -6.74 -9.50 10.27
N GLU A 30 -7.34 -10.47 10.97
CA GLU A 30 -7.27 -11.89 10.65
C GLU A 30 -8.46 -12.41 9.83
N ASN A 31 -9.42 -11.54 9.48
CA ASN A 31 -10.56 -11.93 8.65
C ASN A 31 -10.07 -12.31 7.25
N ARG A 32 -10.32 -13.57 6.86
CA ARG A 32 -9.89 -14.15 5.58
C ARG A 32 -10.43 -13.39 4.37
N ASP A 33 -11.71 -13.02 4.36
CA ASP A 33 -12.31 -12.30 3.22
C ASP A 33 -11.66 -10.93 3.02
N VAL A 34 -11.25 -10.27 4.11
CA VAL A 34 -10.54 -8.99 4.06
C VAL A 34 -9.13 -9.17 3.48
N LEU A 35 -8.42 -10.20 3.90
CA LEU A 35 -7.05 -10.50 3.44
C LEU A 35 -7.05 -10.95 1.97
N ASP A 36 -7.99 -11.83 1.57
CA ASP A 36 -8.14 -12.29 0.19
C ASP A 36 -8.47 -11.13 -0.75
N ASN A 37 -9.36 -10.22 -0.31
CA ASN A 37 -9.63 -9.01 -1.08
C ASN A 37 -8.41 -8.08 -1.19
N ALA A 38 -7.65 -7.90 -0.10
CA ALA A 38 -6.44 -7.10 -0.12
C ALA A 38 -5.37 -7.68 -1.05
N GLU A 39 -5.22 -9.00 -1.07
CA GLU A 39 -4.34 -9.72 -1.99
C GLU A 39 -4.77 -9.48 -3.45
N ASN A 40 -6.07 -9.62 -3.75
CA ASN A 40 -6.61 -9.41 -5.10
C ASN A 40 -6.39 -7.97 -5.60
N ILE A 41 -6.61 -6.97 -4.75
CA ILE A 41 -6.34 -5.57 -5.09
C ILE A 41 -4.85 -5.35 -5.35
N LYS A 42 -3.97 -5.88 -4.49
CA LYS A 42 -2.52 -5.77 -4.65
C LYS A 42 -2.04 -6.41 -5.96
N LYS A 43 -2.46 -7.64 -6.27
CA LYS A 43 -2.16 -8.31 -7.55
C LYS A 43 -2.66 -7.50 -8.75
N CYS A 44 -3.85 -6.90 -8.66
CA CYS A 44 -4.38 -6.05 -9.71
C CYS A 44 -3.49 -4.81 -9.93
N SER A 45 -3.11 -4.12 -8.84
CA SER A 45 -2.22 -2.96 -8.91
C SER A 45 -0.85 -3.32 -9.46
N ASP A 46 -0.24 -4.42 -9.02
CA ASP A 46 1.07 -4.86 -9.51
C ASP A 46 1.07 -5.24 -11.00
N ARG A 47 -0.04 -5.79 -11.50
CA ARG A 47 -0.18 -6.10 -12.93
C ARG A 47 -0.45 -4.86 -13.79
N THR A 48 -1.10 -3.85 -13.21
CA THR A 48 -1.65 -2.71 -13.98
C THR A 48 -0.71 -1.51 -13.97
N LEU A 49 -0.09 -1.22 -12.84
CA LEU A 49 0.78 -0.05 -12.67
C LEU A 49 2.19 -0.40 -13.11
N THR A 50 2.74 0.43 -13.99
CA THR A 50 4.16 0.38 -14.34
C THR A 50 5.02 0.88 -13.18
N GLU A 51 6.33 0.65 -13.24
CA GLU A 51 7.27 1.21 -12.27
C GLU A 51 7.23 2.75 -12.26
N GLU A 52 6.99 3.38 -13.40
CA GLU A 52 6.81 4.83 -13.47
C GLU A 52 5.54 5.26 -12.71
N ASP A 53 4.41 4.57 -12.91
CA ASP A 53 3.16 4.87 -12.21
C ASP A 53 3.33 4.74 -10.68
N LYS A 54 4.04 3.70 -10.22
CA LYS A 54 4.34 3.48 -8.80
C LYS A 54 5.22 4.58 -8.21
N ALA A 55 6.22 5.03 -8.97
CA ALA A 55 7.09 6.14 -8.57
C ALA A 55 6.31 7.48 -8.50
N GLN A 56 5.44 7.74 -9.48
CA GLN A 56 4.58 8.93 -9.50
C GLN A 56 3.57 8.91 -8.34
N ALA A 57 2.95 7.75 -8.07
CA ALA A 57 2.05 7.56 -6.93
C ALA A 57 2.77 7.80 -5.59
N THR A 58 3.97 7.24 -5.42
CA THR A 58 4.80 7.47 -4.23
C THR A 58 5.13 8.95 -4.06
N SER A 59 5.48 9.65 -5.14
CA SER A 59 5.73 11.10 -5.13
C SER A 59 4.48 11.89 -4.71
N LEU A 60 3.31 11.53 -5.23
CA LEU A 60 2.04 12.15 -4.86
C LEU A 60 1.73 11.95 -3.36
N ILE A 61 1.91 10.74 -2.84
CA ILE A 61 1.72 10.44 -1.42
C ILE A 61 2.64 11.30 -0.56
N ASN A 62 3.92 11.42 -0.92
CA ASN A 62 4.86 12.27 -0.19
C ASN A 62 4.39 13.74 -0.13
N LYS A 63 3.85 14.27 -1.25
CA LYS A 63 3.26 15.61 -1.29
C LYS A 63 2.02 15.72 -0.39
N ILE A 64 1.15 14.72 -0.39
CA ILE A 64 -0.02 14.66 0.50
C ILE A 64 0.43 14.70 1.96
N THR A 65 1.39 13.85 2.35
CA THR A 65 1.83 13.72 3.75
C THR A 65 2.62 14.91 4.26
N ALA A 66 3.23 15.69 3.36
CA ALA A 66 3.93 16.93 3.67
C ALA A 66 3.01 18.16 3.66
N SER A 67 1.77 18.03 3.17
CA SER A 67 0.80 19.13 3.14
C SER A 67 0.43 19.55 4.56
N ARG A 68 0.18 20.85 4.76
CA ARG A 68 -0.36 21.40 6.02
C ARG A 68 -1.75 20.85 6.36
N THR A 69 -2.45 20.29 5.38
CA THR A 69 -3.78 19.70 5.53
C THR A 69 -3.75 18.21 5.91
N CYS A 70 -2.56 17.62 6.13
CA CYS A 70 -2.36 16.22 6.49
C CYS A 70 -1.67 16.10 7.86
#